data_AF-A0A5K1D8U3-F1
#
_entry.id   AF-A0A5K1D8U3-F1
#
_cell.length_a   1.000
_cell.length_b   1.000
_cell.length_c   1.000
_cell.angle_alpha   90.00
_cell.angle_beta   90.00
_cell.angle_gamma   90.00
#
_symmetry.space_group_name_H-M   'P 1'
#
loop_
_entity.id
_entity.type
_entity.pdbx_description
1 polymer ?
#
loop_
_entity_poly.entity_id
_entity_poly.type
_entity_poly.pdbx_seq_one_letter_code
_entity_poly.pdbx_strand_id
1 'polypeptide(L)' 'KFKTNPSVDTKVVHKDGSTHIAAQTFTFRELAAATKNFRADCLLGEGGFGRVYKGRLESTNQ' A
#
# COMPACT_ATOMS: atom_id res chain seq x y z
N LYS A 1 -21.37 10.37 15.48
CA LYS A 1 -21.09 8.98 15.91
C LYS A 1 -20.38 8.26 14.76
N PHE A 2 -19.05 8.41 14.63
CA PHE A 2 -18.28 7.73 13.58
C PHE A 2 -17.83 6.38 14.13
N LYS A 3 -18.42 5.30 13.63
CA LYS A 3 -18.09 3.93 14.01
C LYS A 3 -16.87 3.47 13.21
N THR A 4 -15.89 2.99 13.95
CA THR A 4 -14.62 2.42 13.49
C THR A 4 -14.77 0.99 12.95
N ASN A 5 -13.90 0.68 11.99
CA ASN A 5 -13.33 -0.61 11.57
C ASN A 5 -14.11 -1.47 10.56
N PRO A 6 -13.39 -2.01 9.57
CA PRO A 6 -12.98 -3.40 9.72
C PRO A 6 -11.46 -3.55 9.70
N SER A 7 -10.98 -4.25 10.71
CA SER A 7 -9.69 -4.93 10.70
C SER A 7 -9.72 -5.97 9.57
N VAL A 8 -9.27 -5.61 8.37
CA VAL A 8 -8.93 -6.60 7.34
C VAL A 8 -7.50 -7.03 7.56
N ASP A 9 -7.35 -7.91 8.54
CA ASP A 9 -6.18 -8.77 8.61
C ASP A 9 -6.31 -9.75 7.46
N THR A 10 -5.60 -9.49 6.36
CA THR A 10 -5.56 -10.42 5.24
C THR A 10 -4.12 -10.83 4.99
N LYS A 11 -3.68 -11.85 5.76
CA LYS A 11 -2.65 -12.76 5.27
C LYS A 11 -3.21 -13.49 4.06
N VAL A 12 -2.95 -12.98 2.85
CA VAL A 12 -3.24 -13.75 1.63
C VAL A 12 -2.07 -14.68 1.36
N VAL A 13 -2.19 -15.92 1.86
CA VAL A 13 -1.39 -17.04 1.38
C VAL A 13 -1.89 -17.36 -0.02
N HIS A 14 -1.08 -17.09 -1.04
CA HIS A 14 -1.39 -17.53 -2.40
C HIS A 14 -0.74 -18.89 -2.63
N LYS A 15 -1.56 -19.94 -2.62
CA LYS A 15 -1.19 -21.25 -3.12
C LYS A 15 -2.20 -21.64 -4.21
N ASP A 16 -1.64 -21.98 -5.37
CA ASP A 16 -2.23 -22.74 -6.46
C ASP A 16 -2.98 -22.00 -7.61
N GLY A 17 -2.31 -21.93 -8.76
CA GLY A 17 -2.83 -22.53 -9.99
C GLY A 17 -3.90 -21.83 -10.82
N SER A 18 -4.39 -20.64 -10.46
CA SER A 18 -5.39 -19.91 -11.26
C SER A 18 -5.08 -18.42 -11.32
N THR A 19 -4.99 -17.85 -12.53
CA THR A 19 -4.60 -16.45 -12.77
C THR A 19 -5.72 -15.47 -12.40
N HIS A 20 -5.96 -15.32 -11.10
CA HIS A 20 -6.73 -14.21 -10.56
C HIS A 20 -5.81 -12.98 -10.47
N ILE A 21 -6.01 -11.99 -11.34
CA ILE A 21 -5.37 -10.66 -11.21
C ILE A 21 -6.10 -9.92 -10.08
N ALA A 22 -5.84 -10.33 -8.84
CA ALA A 22 -6.35 -9.66 -7.67
C ALA A 22 -5.50 -8.41 -7.39
N ALA A 23 -6.15 -7.26 -7.25
CA ALA A 23 -5.48 -6.05 -6.80
C ALA A 23 -5.04 -6.24 -5.34
N GLN A 24 -3.77 -5.97 -5.05
CA GLN A 24 -3.28 -5.99 -3.67
C GLN A 24 -3.71 -4.71 -2.95
N THR A 25 -4.32 -4.86 -1.78
CA THR A 25 -4.71 -3.75 -0.92
C THR A 25 -3.64 -3.51 0.14
N PHE A 26 -3.24 -2.26 0.32
CA PHE A 26 -2.29 -1.84 1.34
C PHE A 26 -2.97 -0.85 2.29
N THR A 27 -2.63 -0.95 3.57
CA THR A 27 -3.07 0.02 4.57
C THR A 27 -2.31 1.34 4.43
N PHE A 28 -2.93 2.43 4.88
CA PHE A 28 -2.26 3.73 4.91
C PHE A 28 -0.93 3.70 5.68
N ARG A 29 -0.86 2.90 6.76
CA ARG A 29 0.34 2.77 7.59
C ARG A 29 1.49 2.09 6.84
N GLU A 30 1.19 1.10 6.01
CA GLU A 30 2.19 0.46 5.14
C GLU A 30 2.72 1.43 4.09
N LEU A 31 1.83 2.20 3.46
CA LEU A 31 2.23 3.25 2.51
C LEU A 31 3.07 4.34 3.19
N ALA A 32 2.70 4.74 4.40
CA ALA A 32 3.49 5.67 5.21
C ALA A 32 4.87 5.09 5.51
N ALA A 33 4.97 3.84 5.96
CA ALA A 33 6.27 3.20 6.21
C ALA A 33 7.12 3.15 4.93
N ALA A 34 6.54 2.72 3.81
CA ALA A 34 7.23 2.61 2.52
C ALA A 34 7.78 3.96 2.02
N THR A 35 7.05 5.06 2.25
CA THR A 35 7.42 6.43 1.83
C THR A 35 8.17 7.22 2.91
N LYS A 36 8.59 6.57 4.00
CA LYS A 36 9.21 7.22 5.18
C LYS A 36 8.35 8.34 5.75
N ASN A 37 7.04 8.10 5.84
CA ASN A 37 5.99 9.01 6.27
C ASN A 37 5.77 10.19 5.30
N PHE A 38 5.67 9.91 4.00
CA PHE A 38 5.46 10.90 2.94
C PHE A 38 6.47 12.06 2.96
N ARG A 39 7.74 11.73 3.24
CA ARG A 39 8.82 12.72 3.28
C ARG A 39 9.03 13.39 1.94
N ALA A 40 9.43 14.67 1.97
CA ALA A 40 9.77 15.42 0.77
C ALA A 40 10.92 14.79 -0.03
N ASP A 41 11.88 14.13 0.63
CA ASP A 41 12.97 13.39 -0.04
C ASP A 41 12.47 12.21 -0.90
N CYS A 42 11.25 11.76 -0.63
CA CYS A 42 10.56 10.72 -1.38
C CYS A 42 9.59 11.31 -2.43
N LEU A 43 9.39 12.63 -2.50
CA LEU A 43 8.52 13.23 -3.51
C LEU A 43 9.18 13.13 -4.88
N LEU A 44 8.46 12.59 -5.86
CA LEU A 44 8.85 12.53 -7.26
C LEU A 44 8.28 13.71 -8.05
N GLY A 45 7.09 14.18 -7.68
CA GLY A 45 6.45 15.32 -8.32
C GLY A 45 5.03 15.57 -7.82
N GLU A 46 4.46 16.69 -8.25
CA GLU A 46 3.09 17.09 -7.99
C GLU A 46 2.44 17.58 -9.30
N GLY A 47 1.18 17.24 -9.52
CA GLY A 47 0.43 17.67 -10.71
C GLY A 47 -1.06 17.34 -10.60
N GLY A 48 -1.75 17.23 -11.73
CA GLY A 48 -3.21 16.95 -11.78
C GLY A 48 -3.64 15.60 -11.17
N PHE A 49 -2.69 14.73 -10.85
CA PHE A 49 -2.89 13.44 -10.19
C PHE A 49 -2.65 13.49 -8.67
N GLY A 50 -2.26 14.66 -8.13
CA GLY A 50 -1.80 14.83 -6.76
C GLY A 50 -0.29 14.66 -6.61
N ARG A 51 0.15 14.30 -5.39
CA ARG A 51 1.56 14.11 -5.04
C ARG A 51 2.00 12.67 -5.24
N VAL A 52 3.10 12.48 -5.96
CA VAL A 52 3.66 11.15 -6.23
C VAL A 52 4.91 10.95 -5.39
N TYR A 53 4.97 9.87 -4.62
CA TYR A 53 6.09 9.54 -3.74
C TYR A 53 6.73 8.21 -4.12
N LYS A 54 8.06 8.11 -4.07
CA LYS A 54 8.80 6.84 -4.09
C LYS A 54 8.73 6.19 -2.72
N GLY A 55 8.49 4.89 -2.70
CA GLY A 55 8.55 4.09 -1.49
C GLY A 55 8.90 2.65 -1.81
N ARG A 56 9.41 1.93 -0.81
CA ARG A 56 9.66 0.49 -0.92
C ARG A 56 8.83 -0.21 0.14
N LEU A 57 7.91 -1.04 -0.31
CA LEU A 57 7.23 -1.96 0.59
C LEU A 57 8.19 -3.11 0.90
N GLU A 58 8.47 -3.35 2.17
CA GLU A 58 9.27 -4.49 2.59
C GLU A 58 8.46 -5.76 2.29
N SER A 59 8.89 -6.47 1.26
CA SER A 59 8.28 -7.63 0.60
C SER A 59 7.17 -8.35 1.37
N THR A 60 5.94 -8.28 0.86
CA THR A 60 5.22 -9.52 0.57
C THR A 60 5.94 -10.14 -0.63
N ASN A 61 6.57 -11.30 -0.49
CA ASN A 61 7.30 -12.00 -1.57
C ASN A 61 6.42 -12.12 -2.83
N GLN A 62 6.64 -11.27 -3.83
CA GLN A 62 6.17 -11.40 -5.21
C GLN A 62 7.38 -11.36 -6.14
#